data_AF-A0A1D9H1U2-F1
#
_entry.id   AF-A0A1D9H1U2-F1
#
_cell.length_a   1.000
_cell.length_b   1.000
_cell.length_c   1.000
_cell.angle_alpha   90.00
_cell.angle_beta   90.00
_cell.angle_gamma   90.00
#
_symmetry.space_group_name_H-M   'P 1'
#
loop_
_entity.id
_entity.type
_entity.pdbx_description
1 polymer ?
#
loop_
_entity_poly.entity_id
_entity_poly.type
_entity_poly.pdbx_seq_one_letter_code
_entity_poly.pdbx_strand_id
1 'polypeptide(L)'
;MKRPLLVVAACGALALVAAQSALARVDVDLNIGVPAPVYAPPPVYVAPPAPVYAPPPVVYPAYPAAPVMVAPPGIVIGWHGDRYWDGRRWWGREEWRGRGHDEWRGRGHEEWRERGHEEWREHHR
;
A
#
# COMPACT_ATOMS: atom_id res chain seq x y z
N MET A 1 -104.29 30.91 -50.82
CA MET A 1 -102.85 31.26 -50.74
C MET A 1 -102.04 30.44 -49.73
N LYS A 2 -102.63 29.69 -48.78
CA LYS A 2 -101.88 28.99 -47.72
C LYS A 2 -101.35 27.59 -48.09
N ARG A 3 -101.97 26.92 -49.07
CA ARG A 3 -101.58 25.57 -49.55
C ARG A 3 -100.16 25.49 -50.13
N PRO A 4 -99.69 26.40 -51.00
CA PRO A 4 -98.31 26.33 -51.50
C PRO A 4 -97.29 26.60 -50.39
N LEU A 5 -97.64 27.45 -49.41
CA LEU A 5 -96.77 27.78 -48.28
C LEU A 5 -96.56 26.57 -47.35
N LEU A 6 -97.61 25.77 -47.13
CA LEU A 6 -97.50 24.50 -46.40
C LEU A 6 -96.62 23.46 -47.11
N VAL A 7 -96.71 23.38 -48.44
CA VAL A 7 -95.88 22.46 -49.23
C VAL A 7 -94.41 22.86 -49.17
N VAL A 8 -94.11 24.16 -49.33
CA VAL A 8 -92.74 24.67 -49.22
C VAL A 8 -92.17 24.46 -47.82
N ALA A 9 -92.97 24.70 -46.77
CA ALA A 9 -92.55 24.45 -45.40
C ALA A 9 -92.27 22.96 -45.13
N ALA A 10 -93.12 22.07 -45.63
CA ALA A 10 -92.93 20.62 -45.51
C ALA A 10 -91.66 20.14 -46.25
N CYS A 11 -91.44 20.61 -47.47
CA CYS A 11 -90.22 20.32 -48.23
C CYS A 11 -88.97 20.85 -47.54
N GLY A 12 -89.02 22.06 -46.96
CA GLY A 12 -87.92 22.64 -46.20
C GLY A 12 -87.59 21.85 -44.94
N ALA A 13 -88.61 21.43 -44.18
CA ALA A 13 -88.41 20.59 -43.00
C ALA A 13 -87.78 19.23 -43.36
N LEU A 14 -88.23 18.59 -44.45
CA LEU A 14 -87.65 17.35 -44.95
C LEU A 14 -86.20 17.52 -45.40
N ALA A 15 -85.88 18.64 -46.06
CA ALA A 15 -84.50 18.94 -46.47
C ALA A 15 -83.58 19.12 -45.26
N LEU A 16 -84.04 19.76 -44.18
CA LEU A 16 -83.27 19.92 -42.94
C LEU A 16 -83.03 18.59 -42.21
N VAL A 17 -84.02 17.68 -42.21
CA VAL A 17 -83.87 16.32 -41.66
C VAL A 17 -82.90 15.49 -42.51
N ALA A 18 -82.96 15.60 -43.85
CA ALA A 18 -82.05 14.88 -44.75
C ALA A 18 -80.61 15.41 -44.70
N ALA A 19 -80.39 16.69 -44.35
CA ALA A 19 -79.09 17.36 -44.35
C ALA A 19 -78.15 16.99 -43.18
N GLN A 20 -78.31 15.82 -42.55
CA GLN A 20 -77.35 15.37 -41.51
C GLN A 20 -75.96 15.08 -42.10
N SER A 21 -75.88 14.72 -43.38
CA SER A 21 -74.64 14.35 -44.08
C SER A 21 -73.70 15.52 -44.45
N ALA A 22 -74.17 16.77 -44.33
CA ALA A 22 -73.35 17.97 -44.61
C ALA A 22 -72.73 18.57 -43.33
N LEU A 23 -72.98 17.96 -42.17
CA LEU A 23 -72.26 18.27 -40.96
C LEU A 23 -70.90 17.61 -41.09
N ALA A 24 -69.86 18.39 -41.40
CA ALA A 24 -68.47 17.96 -41.26
C ALA A 24 -68.17 17.71 -39.77
N ARG A 25 -68.73 16.61 -39.24
CA ARG A 25 -68.54 16.15 -37.87
C ARG A 25 -67.31 15.27 -37.89
N VAL A 26 -66.32 15.68 -37.11
CA VAL A 26 -65.19 14.85 -36.75
C VAL A 26 -65.47 14.36 -35.35
N ASP A 27 -65.87 13.10 -35.24
CA ASP A 27 -66.01 12.43 -33.95
C ASP A 27 -64.64 11.86 -33.55
N VAL A 28 -64.20 12.20 -32.35
CA VAL A 28 -62.93 11.73 -31.78
C VAL A 28 -63.26 10.97 -30.50
N ASP A 29 -63.15 9.65 -30.58
CA ASP A 29 -63.30 8.77 -29.43
C ASP A 29 -61.95 8.53 -28.76
N LEU A 30 -61.87 8.87 -27.47
CA LEU A 30 -60.69 8.60 -26.65
C LEU A 30 -60.99 7.45 -25.69
N ASN A 31 -60.39 6.28 -25.96
CA ASN A 31 -60.42 5.18 -25.02
C ASN A 31 -59.38 5.42 -23.92
N ILE A 32 -59.83 5.91 -22.76
CA ILE A 32 -58.98 5.99 -21.56
C ILE A 32 -59.09 4.64 -20.86
N GLY A 33 -58.13 3.76 -21.13
CA GLY A 33 -57.99 2.51 -20.40
C GLY A 33 -57.75 2.78 -18.92
N VAL A 34 -58.68 2.36 -18.06
CA VAL A 34 -58.42 2.28 -16.62
C VAL A 34 -57.58 1.03 -16.39
N PRO A 35 -56.31 1.15 -15.97
CA PRO A 35 -55.51 -0.04 -15.69
C PRO A 35 -56.18 -0.83 -14.57
N ALA A 36 -56.41 -2.12 -14.81
CA ALA A 36 -56.91 -3.02 -13.80
C ALA A 36 -55.96 -3.02 -12.59
N PRO A 37 -56.49 -3.07 -11.35
CA PRO A 37 -55.64 -3.18 -10.16
C PRO A 37 -54.74 -4.42 -10.25
N VAL A 38 -53.43 -4.22 -10.25
CA VAL A 38 -52.45 -5.31 -10.16
C VAL A 38 -52.20 -5.59 -8.70
N TYR A 39 -52.66 -6.76 -8.22
CA TYR A 39 -52.25 -7.27 -6.92
C TYR A 39 -50.87 -7.90 -7.05
N ALA A 40 -49.85 -7.22 -6.54
CA ALA A 40 -48.55 -7.80 -6.34
C ALA A 40 -48.55 -8.68 -5.08
N PRO A 41 -47.89 -9.86 -5.11
CA PRO A 41 -47.67 -10.62 -3.89
C PRO A 41 -46.83 -9.81 -2.89
N PRO A 42 -47.05 -9.99 -1.57
CA PRO A 42 -46.24 -9.32 -0.57
C PRO A 42 -44.76 -9.73 -0.70
N PRO A 43 -43.81 -8.82 -0.41
CA PRO A 43 -42.40 -9.15 -0.45
C PRO A 43 -42.07 -10.25 0.56
N VAL A 44 -41.33 -11.26 0.12
CA VAL A 44 -40.81 -12.32 1.00
C VAL A 44 -39.53 -11.80 1.65
N TYR A 45 -39.55 -11.63 2.98
CA TYR A 45 -38.36 -11.26 3.72
C TYR A 45 -37.52 -12.50 4.02
N VAL A 46 -36.29 -12.53 3.49
CA VAL A 46 -35.30 -13.55 3.81
C VAL A 46 -34.38 -12.98 4.89
N ALA A 47 -34.37 -13.61 6.06
CA ALA A 47 -33.42 -13.25 7.10
C ALA A 47 -31.99 -13.50 6.61
N PRO A 48 -31.05 -12.54 6.81
CA PRO A 48 -29.65 -12.76 6.48
C PRO A 48 -29.07 -13.96 7.27
N PRO A 49 -28.15 -14.75 6.69
CA PRO A 49 -27.43 -15.79 7.43
C PRO A 49 -26.72 -15.20 8.66
N ALA A 50 -26.71 -15.97 9.76
CA ALA A 50 -25.99 -15.55 10.97
C ALA A 50 -24.47 -15.43 10.68
N PRO A 51 -23.81 -14.36 11.16
CA PRO A 51 -22.37 -14.23 11.00
C PRO A 51 -21.64 -15.35 11.76
N VAL A 52 -20.69 -16.00 11.06
CA VAL A 52 -19.80 -17.00 11.67
C VAL A 52 -18.55 -16.28 12.18
N TYR A 53 -18.37 -16.26 13.50
CA TYR A 53 -17.16 -15.72 14.12
C TYR A 53 -16.08 -16.80 14.15
N ALA A 54 -14.97 -16.53 13.47
CA ALA A 54 -13.76 -17.32 13.63
C ALA A 54 -13.06 -16.93 14.96
N PRO A 55 -12.48 -17.90 15.68
CA PRO A 55 -11.63 -17.59 16.82
C PRO A 55 -10.40 -16.79 16.37
N PRO A 56 -9.89 -15.86 17.19
CA PRO A 56 -8.69 -15.09 16.87
C PRO A 56 -7.48 -16.02 16.72
N PRO A 57 -6.52 -15.70 15.84
CA PRO A 57 -5.31 -16.49 15.66
C PRO A 57 -4.48 -16.50 16.95
N VAL A 58 -4.02 -17.68 17.35
CA VAL A 58 -3.09 -17.85 18.48
C VAL A 58 -1.71 -17.39 18.03
N VAL A 59 -1.23 -16.28 18.60
CA VAL A 59 0.13 -15.78 18.38
C VAL A 59 1.03 -16.31 19.49
N TYR A 60 2.03 -17.12 19.13
CA TYR A 60 3.06 -17.56 20.06
C TYR A 60 4.19 -16.51 20.11
N PRO A 61 4.68 -16.14 21.31
CA PRO A 61 5.87 -15.31 21.40
C PRO A 61 7.07 -16.10 20.86
N ALA A 62 7.77 -15.53 19.89
CA ALA A 62 9.08 -16.02 19.49
C ALA A 62 10.07 -15.72 20.63
N TYR A 63 10.53 -16.76 21.32
CA TYR A 63 11.58 -16.60 22.32
C TYR A 63 12.91 -16.31 21.62
N PRO A 64 13.70 -15.32 22.08
CA PRO A 64 15.04 -15.11 21.55
C PRO A 64 15.91 -16.33 21.86
N ALA A 65 16.70 -16.76 20.88
CA ALA A 65 17.69 -17.82 21.08
C ALA A 65 18.65 -17.41 22.20
N ALA A 66 18.87 -18.32 23.16
CA ALA A 66 19.83 -18.09 24.24
C ALA A 66 21.25 -17.92 23.66
N PRO A 67 22.06 -16.98 24.18
CA PRO A 67 23.42 -16.81 23.71
C PRO A 67 24.24 -18.07 23.99
N VAL A 68 25.02 -18.50 22.99
CA VAL A 68 25.98 -19.59 23.13
C VAL A 68 27.18 -19.07 23.89
N MET A 69 27.42 -19.60 25.10
CA MET A 69 28.62 -19.31 25.87
C MET A 69 29.77 -20.17 25.34
N VAL A 70 30.79 -19.55 24.75
CA VAL A 70 32.03 -20.23 24.37
C VAL A 70 32.98 -20.21 25.55
N ALA A 71 33.40 -21.39 26.03
CA ALA A 71 34.41 -21.49 27.08
C ALA A 71 35.76 -20.96 26.58
N PRO A 72 36.49 -20.18 27.37
CA PRO A 72 37.83 -19.74 27.01
C PRO A 72 38.77 -20.95 26.86
N PRO A 73 39.79 -20.87 25.98
CA PRO A 73 40.78 -21.94 25.85
C PRO A 73 41.53 -22.14 27.18
N GLY A 74 41.64 -23.40 27.63
CA GLY A 74 42.43 -23.75 28.79
C GLY A 74 43.92 -23.73 28.46
N ILE A 75 44.66 -22.74 28.97
CA ILE A 75 46.12 -22.70 28.86
C ILE A 75 46.72 -23.32 30.13
N VAL A 76 47.46 -24.42 29.98
CA VAL A 76 48.14 -25.10 31.10
C VAL A 76 49.60 -24.69 31.15
N ILE A 77 49.95 -23.86 32.15
CA ILE A 77 51.33 -23.43 32.43
C ILE A 77 51.98 -24.49 33.32
N GLY A 78 53.17 -25.00 32.93
CA GLY A 78 53.87 -26.02 33.69
C GLY A 78 54.76 -26.92 32.85
N TRP A 79 55.19 -28.03 33.45
CA TRP A 79 56.00 -29.06 32.79
C TRP A 79 55.13 -29.92 31.87
N HIS A 80 55.52 -30.03 30.61
CA HIS A 80 54.94 -30.93 29.62
C HIS A 80 56.03 -31.89 29.15
N GLY A 81 56.09 -33.06 29.80
CA GLY A 81 57.19 -34.01 29.63
C GLY A 81 58.52 -33.41 30.11
N ASP A 82 59.51 -33.40 29.23
CA ASP A 82 60.86 -32.85 29.41
C ASP A 82 60.95 -31.34 29.11
N ARG A 83 59.84 -30.69 28.71
CA ARG A 83 59.82 -29.26 28.35
C ARG A 83 58.92 -28.45 29.29
N TYR A 84 59.46 -27.39 29.87
CA TYR A 84 58.67 -26.41 30.61
C TYR A 84 57.97 -25.42 29.66
N TRP A 85 56.67 -25.24 29.83
CA TRP A 85 55.87 -24.21 29.16
C TRP A 85 55.52 -23.10 30.15
N ASP A 86 56.12 -21.94 29.93
CA ASP A 86 56.01 -20.74 30.76
C ASP A 86 54.88 -19.78 30.34
N GLY A 87 54.17 -20.07 29.24
CA GLY A 87 53.05 -19.25 28.79
C GLY A 87 53.40 -17.85 28.26
N ARG A 88 54.68 -17.43 28.26
CA ARG A 88 55.08 -16.08 27.80
C ARG A 88 54.69 -15.81 26.35
N ARG A 89 54.71 -16.85 25.50
CA ARG A 89 54.34 -16.76 24.07
C ARG A 89 52.88 -16.39 23.83
N TRP A 90 51.97 -16.65 24.77
CA TRP A 90 50.54 -16.35 24.63
C TRP A 90 50.18 -14.94 25.13
N TRP A 91 50.99 -14.37 26.04
CA TRP A 91 50.73 -13.07 26.67
C TRP A 91 51.73 -11.97 26.29
N GLY A 92 52.76 -12.29 25.49
CA GLY A 92 53.74 -11.35 24.93
C GLY A 92 53.12 -10.38 23.93
N ARG A 93 52.34 -9.40 24.40
CA ARG A 93 51.88 -8.28 23.55
C ARG A 93 53.02 -7.30 23.20
N GLU A 94 54.13 -7.35 23.92
CA GLU A 94 55.25 -6.42 23.75
C GLU A 94 56.13 -6.75 22.54
N GLU A 95 56.30 -8.04 22.21
CA GLU A 95 57.13 -8.46 21.06
C GLU A 95 56.53 -8.03 19.71
N TRP A 96 55.19 -7.91 19.61
CA TRP A 96 54.52 -7.34 18.43
C TRP A 96 54.67 -5.82 18.31
N ARG A 97 54.90 -5.10 19.42
CA ARG A 97 55.00 -3.63 19.43
C ARG A 97 56.44 -3.12 19.28
N GLY A 98 57.44 -3.93 19.62
CA GLY A 98 58.84 -3.51 19.61
C GLY A 98 59.53 -3.59 18.23
N ARG A 99 59.29 -4.63 17.43
CA ARG A 99 60.12 -4.86 16.23
C ARG A 99 59.84 -3.96 15.03
N GLY A 100 58.72 -3.25 14.99
CA GLY A 100 58.31 -2.45 13.82
C GLY A 100 58.65 -0.96 13.87
N HIS A 101 59.11 -0.44 15.02
CA HIS A 101 59.17 1.02 15.25
C HIS A 101 60.59 1.59 15.37
N ASP A 102 61.63 0.75 15.38
CA ASP A 102 63.02 1.21 15.48
C ASP A 102 63.65 1.49 14.10
N GLU A 103 63.23 0.80 13.03
CA GLU A 103 63.78 1.00 11.69
C GLU A 103 63.41 2.35 11.07
N TRP A 104 62.26 2.94 11.44
CA TRP A 104 61.79 4.20 10.86
C TRP A 104 62.40 5.45 11.50
N ARG A 105 62.97 5.35 12.71
CA ARG A 105 63.55 6.52 13.41
C ARG A 105 65.04 6.74 13.13
N GLY A 106 65.75 5.75 12.59
CA GLY A 106 67.18 5.87 12.30
C GLY A 106 67.49 6.63 11.02
N ARG A 107 66.70 6.42 9.94
CA ARG A 107 67.11 6.86 8.59
C ARG A 107 66.74 8.29 8.22
N GLY A 108 65.88 8.96 9.01
CA GLY A 108 65.41 10.32 8.71
C GLY A 108 66.11 11.44 9.49
N HIS A 109 66.83 11.13 10.58
CA HIS A 109 67.34 12.18 11.49
C HIS A 109 68.73 12.71 11.08
N GLU A 110 69.47 11.99 10.25
CA GLU A 110 70.82 12.40 9.84
C GLU A 110 70.75 13.46 8.73
N GLU A 111 69.85 13.31 7.76
CA GLU A 111 69.70 14.24 6.62
C GLU A 111 69.22 15.64 7.04
N TRP A 112 68.32 15.73 8.03
CA TRP A 112 67.84 17.02 8.56
C TRP A 112 68.90 17.78 9.37
N ARG A 113 69.86 17.08 9.99
CA ARG A 113 70.93 17.74 10.76
C ARG A 113 72.03 18.32 9.87
N GLU A 114 72.30 17.72 8.72
CA GLU A 114 73.30 18.26 7.78
C GLU A 114 72.77 19.49 7.03
N ARG A 115 71.54 19.44 6.49
CA ARG A 115 70.96 20.60 5.80
C ARG A 115 70.75 21.83 6.68
N GLY A 116 70.32 21.64 7.93
CA GLY A 116 70.07 22.76 8.84
C GLY A 116 71.34 23.49 9.29
N HIS A 117 72.51 22.84 9.24
CA HIS A 117 73.78 23.41 9.67
C HIS A 117 74.50 24.23 8.58
N GLU A 118 74.21 23.98 7.31
CA GLU A 118 74.74 24.77 6.18
C GLU A 118 73.97 26.10 6.04
N GLU A 119 72.63 26.06 6.15
CA GLU A 119 71.78 27.24 6.01
C GLU A 119 72.03 28.30 7.10
N TRP A 120 72.30 27.88 8.34
CA TRP A 120 72.64 28.77 9.44
C TRP A 120 74.02 29.45 9.30
N ARG A 121 74.94 28.88 8.51
CA ARG A 121 76.27 29.43 8.29
C ARG A 121 76.31 30.48 7.18
N GLU A 122 75.43 30.38 6.17
CA GLU A 122 75.33 31.39 5.11
C GLU A 122 74.64 32.67 5.58
N HIS A 123 73.68 32.58 6.50
CA HIS A 123 72.95 33.76 6.97
C HIS A 123 73.74 34.64 7.96
N HIS A 124 74.90 34.16 8.43
CA HIS A 124 75.75 34.82 9.44
C HIS A 124 77.18 35.08 8.93
N ARG A 125 77.33 35.50 7.67
CA ARG A 125 78.59 36.05 7.17
C ARG A 125 78.36 37.29 6.29
#